data_AF-A0A5K1H884-F1
#
_entry.id   AF-A0A5K1H884-F1
#
_cell.length_a   1.000
_cell.length_b   1.000
_cell.length_c   1.000
_cell.angle_alpha   90.00
_cell.angle_beta   90.00
_cell.angle_gamma   90.00
#
_symmetry.space_group_name_H-M   'P 1'
#
loop_
_entity.id
_entity.type
_entity.pdbx_description
1 polymer ?
#
loop_
_entity_poly.entity_id
_entity_poly.type
_entity_poly.pdbx_seq_one_letter_code
_entity_poly.pdbx_strand_id
1 'polypeptide(L)'
;MGSPNWTFMTRNHGAVWEANRVPYGPLQFRFVVTGGYDGKWIWAKQSVLPANWRPGSVYDSGVQIHDIAQEGCPQCDDSNWK
;
A
#
# COMPACT_ATOMS: atom_id res chain seq x y z
N MET A 1 14.73 -10.06 11.26
CA MET A 1 14.27 -8.77 10.71
C MET A 1 14.90 -8.62 9.34
N GLY A 2 14.08 -8.57 8.29
CA GLY A 2 14.53 -8.61 6.89
C GLY A 2 15.26 -7.34 6.45
N SER A 3 16.06 -7.48 5.39
CA SER A 3 16.91 -6.44 4.76
C SER A 3 16.23 -5.06 4.64
N PRO A 4 16.93 -3.94 4.89
CA PRO A 4 16.36 -2.59 4.88
C PRO A 4 16.07 -2.03 3.47
N ASN A 5 16.29 -2.81 2.41
CA ASN A 5 16.25 -2.32 1.04
C ASN A 5 14.88 -2.52 0.41
N TRP A 6 14.01 -1.52 0.55
CA TRP A 6 12.77 -1.40 -0.21
C TRP A 6 13.10 -1.24 -1.70
N THR A 7 12.46 -2.06 -2.55
CA THR A 7 12.54 -1.92 -4.01
C THR A 7 11.26 -1.26 -4.51
N PHE A 8 11.39 -0.25 -5.37
CA PHE A 8 10.23 0.46 -5.93
C PHE A 8 9.44 -0.44 -6.88
N MET A 9 8.11 -0.29 -6.85
CA MET A 9 7.21 -0.80 -7.87
C MET A 9 6.80 0.34 -8.79
N THR A 10 6.59 0.03 -10.06
CA THR A 10 6.09 0.99 -11.05
C THR A 10 4.57 0.84 -11.16
N ARG A 11 3.85 1.97 -11.11
CA ARG A 11 2.41 1.95 -11.40
C ARG A 11 2.23 1.68 -12.89
N ASN A 12 1.52 0.61 -13.23
CA ASN A 12 1.24 0.24 -14.61
C ASN A 12 -0.04 0.95 -15.09
N HIS A 13 -1.20 0.64 -14.51
CA HIS A 13 -2.48 1.30 -14.79
C HIS A 13 -3.43 1.15 -13.61
N GLY A 14 -4.43 2.04 -13.46
CA GLY A 14 -5.43 1.95 -12.39
C GLY A 14 -4.80 1.76 -11.01
N ALA A 15 -5.19 0.67 -10.33
CA ALA A 15 -4.62 0.18 -9.07
C ALA A 15 -3.76 -1.10 -9.29
N VAL A 16 -2.94 -1.10 -10.35
CA VAL A 16 -2.01 -2.19 -10.69
C VAL A 16 -0.58 -1.66 -10.69
N TRP A 17 0.31 -2.40 -10.00
CA TRP A 17 1.73 -2.11 -9.90
C TRP A 17 2.56 -3.33 -10.31
N GLU A 18 3.72 -3.10 -10.90
CA GLU A 18 4.64 -4.14 -11.34
C GLU A 18 6.05 -3.93 -10.75
N ALA A 19 6.80 -5.02 -10.63
CA ALA A 19 8.18 -5.02 -10.17
C ALA A 19 9.02 -5.99 -11.01
N ASN A 20 10.10 -5.49 -11.62
CA ASN A 20 10.95 -6.30 -12.51
C ASN A 20 11.95 -7.20 -11.76
N ARG A 21 12.25 -6.88 -10.50
CA ARG A 21 13.18 -7.63 -9.65
C ARG A 21 12.60 -7.81 -8.26
N VAL A 22 11.75 -8.83 -8.12
CA VAL A 22 11.11 -9.15 -6.85
C VAL A 22 12.12 -9.88 -5.94
N PRO A 23 12.31 -9.45 -4.68
CA PRO A 23 13.13 -10.17 -3.71
C PRO A 23 12.66 -11.61 -3.49
N TYR A 24 13.57 -12.51 -3.12
CA TYR A 24 13.20 -13.88 -2.78
C TYR A 24 12.58 -13.95 -1.38
N GLY A 25 11.59 -14.83 -1.22
CA GLY A 25 10.94 -15.12 0.06
C GLY A 25 9.62 -14.37 0.29
N PRO A 26 9.09 -14.40 1.52
CA PRO A 26 7.86 -13.68 1.87
C PRO A 26 8.04 -12.15 1.79
N LEU A 27 7.10 -11.47 1.13
CA LEU A 27 7.22 -10.06 0.79
C LEU A 27 6.38 -9.17 1.70
N GLN A 28 6.96 -8.02 2.01
CA GLN A 28 6.27 -6.87 2.58
C GLN A 28 6.04 -5.84 1.48
N PHE A 29 4.90 -5.16 1.54
CA PHE A 29 4.59 -4.02 0.67
C PHE A 29 4.44 -2.77 1.50
N ARG A 30 4.87 -1.64 0.93
CA ARG A 30 4.73 -0.33 1.53
C ARG A 30 4.20 0.65 0.49
N PHE A 31 3.17 1.39 0.86
CA PHE A 31 2.48 2.35 0.00
C PHE A 31 2.57 3.74 0.61
N VAL A 32 2.65 4.77 -0.24
CA VAL A 32 2.29 6.13 0.17
C VAL A 32 0.80 6.28 -0.07
N VAL A 33 0.07 6.70 0.95
CA VAL A 33 -1.35 7.03 0.85
C VAL A 33 -1.52 8.48 1.30
N THR A 34 -2.24 9.27 0.52
CA THR A 34 -2.61 10.63 0.91
C THR A 34 -3.74 10.57 1.93
N GLY A 35 -3.48 11.05 3.14
CA GLY A 35 -4.45 11.15 4.22
C GLY A 35 -4.22 12.48 4.94
N GLY A 36 -5.24 13.33 4.99
CA GLY A 36 -5.06 14.75 5.27
C GLY A 36 -4.37 15.45 4.10
N TYR A 37 -3.47 16.38 4.40
CA TYR A 37 -2.72 17.17 3.42
C TYR A 37 -1.47 16.47 2.84
N ASP A 38 -0.91 15.48 3.55
CA ASP A 38 0.38 14.86 3.23
C ASP A 38 0.26 13.37 2.88
N GLY A 39 1.29 12.86 2.20
CA GLY A 39 1.46 11.43 1.95
C GLY A 39 2.05 10.70 3.15
N LYS A 40 1.41 9.60 3.57
CA LYS A 40 1.84 8.77 4.70
C LYS A 40 2.25 7.38 4.21
N TRP A 41 3.37 6.88 4.74
CA TRP A 41 3.80 5.52 4.48
C TRP A 41 3.00 4.52 5.31
N ILE A 42 2.43 3.52 4.65
CA ILE A 42 1.60 2.47 5.24
C ILE A 42 2.14 1.10 4.82
N TRP A 43 2.33 0.20 5.78
CA TRP A 43 2.75 -1.19 5.55
C TRP A 43 2.34 -2.09 6.73
N ALA A 44 2.21 -3.39 6.47
CA ALA A 44 1.99 -4.39 7.53
C ALA A 44 3.32 -4.71 8.25
N LYS A 45 3.25 -4.97 9.56
CA LYS A 45 4.45 -5.34 10.34
C LYS A 45 5.04 -6.70 9.92
N GLN A 46 4.21 -7.57 9.35
CA GLN A 46 4.56 -8.91 8.86
C GLN A 46 4.55 -8.94 7.33
N SER A 47 5.24 -9.92 6.74
CA SER A 47 5.12 -10.20 5.30
C SER A 47 3.70 -10.67 4.98
N VAL A 48 3.09 -10.04 3.98
CA VAL A 48 1.68 -10.27 3.60
C VAL A 48 1.55 -11.20 2.41
N LEU A 49 2.60 -11.31 1.59
CA LEU A 49 2.64 -12.21 0.45
C LEU A 49 3.64 -13.33 0.72
N PRO A 50 3.19 -14.59 0.84
CA PRO A 50 4.08 -15.72 1.11
C PRO A 50 4.95 -16.03 -0.11
N ALA A 51 6.07 -16.72 0.09
CA ALA A 51 7.02 -17.04 -0.98
C ALA A 51 6.41 -17.89 -2.13
N ASN A 52 5.36 -18.66 -1.84
CA ASN A 52 4.66 -19.54 -2.77
C ASN A 52 3.30 -18.97 -3.21
N TRP A 53 3.20 -17.64 -3.32
CA TRP A 53 2.00 -16.97 -3.76
C TRP A 53 1.54 -17.45 -5.15
N ARG A 54 0.24 -17.33 -5.45
CA ARG A 54 -0.35 -17.79 -6.71
C ARG A 54 -1.07 -16.65 -7.44
N PRO A 55 -0.96 -16.58 -8.78
CA PRO A 55 -1.77 -15.65 -9.57
C PRO A 55 -3.26 -15.80 -9.28
N GLY A 56 -3.98 -14.67 -9.22
CA GLY A 56 -5.42 -14.64 -8.95
C GLY A 56 -5.82 -14.88 -7.49
N SER A 57 -4.87 -15.14 -6.59
CA SER A 57 -5.16 -15.25 -5.16
C SER A 57 -5.20 -13.88 -4.48
N VAL A 58 -6.02 -13.77 -3.43
CA VAL A 58 -6.12 -12.57 -2.60
C VAL A 58 -5.36 -12.81 -1.29
N TYR A 59 -4.51 -11.85 -0.91
CA TYR A 59 -3.75 -11.89 0.33
C TYR A 59 -4.09 -10.65 1.16
N ASP A 60 -4.73 -10.86 2.30
CA ASP A 60 -5.15 -9.77 3.19
C ASP A 60 -3.97 -9.31 4.08
N SER A 61 -3.70 -8.01 4.05
CA SER A 61 -2.67 -7.39 4.89
C SER A 61 -3.12 -7.11 6.32
N GLY A 62 -4.44 -7.07 6.56
CA GLY A 62 -5.05 -6.61 7.80
C GLY A 62 -4.79 -5.13 8.13
N VAL A 63 -4.17 -4.36 7.23
CA VAL A 63 -3.90 -2.95 7.43
C VAL A 63 -5.14 -2.14 7.09
N GLN A 64 -5.65 -1.40 8.07
CA GLN A 64 -6.76 -0.48 7.89
C GLN A 64 -6.25 0.96 7.91
N ILE A 65 -6.74 1.77 6.98
CA ILE A 65 -6.48 3.21 6.91
C ILE A 65 -7.73 3.93 7.38
N HIS A 66 -7.57 4.83 8.35
CA HIS A 66 -8.65 5.64 8.92
C HIS A 66 -8.48 7.13 8.61
N ASP A 67 -7.36 7.50 7.99
CA ASP A 67 -7.07 8.87 7.60
C ASP A 67 -8.09 9.33 6.53
N ILE A 68 -8.67 10.51 6.72
CA ILE A 68 -9.55 11.15 5.73
C ILE A 68 -8.66 12.01 4.83
N ALA A 69 -8.67 11.78 3.52
CA ALA A 69 -7.97 12.64 2.58
C ALA A 69 -8.55 14.05 2.67
N GLN A 70 -7.72 15.05 2.98
CA GLN A 70 -8.14 16.44 2.98
C GLN A 70 -7.55 17.08 1.73
N GLU A 71 -8.41 17.45 0.80
CA GLU A 71 -7.97 18.31 -0.28
C GLU A 71 -7.68 19.70 0.28
N GLY A 72 -6.76 20.45 -0.33
CA GLY A 72 -6.65 21.89 -0.11
C GLY A 72 -7.86 22.64 -0.70
N CYS A 73 -9.08 22.20 -0.38
CA CYS A 73 -10.30 22.80 -0.86
C CYS A 73 -10.95 23.60 0.29
N PRO A 74 -11.17 24.91 0.13
CA PRO A 74 -12.03 25.63 1.06
C PRO A 74 -13.45 25.11 0.82
N GLN A 75 -13.94 24.27 1.73
CA GLN A 75 -15.18 23.45 1.67
C GLN A 75 -14.99 22.00 1.17
N CYS A 76 -14.02 21.28 1.73
CA CYS A 76 -14.03 19.81 1.64
C CYS A 76 -15.33 19.25 2.23
N ASP A 77 -15.88 18.22 1.58
CA ASP A 77 -17.01 17.48 2.09
C ASP A 77 -16.55 16.63 3.29
N ASP A 78 -16.92 17.05 4.50
CA ASP A 78 -16.68 16.32 5.75
C ASP A 78 -17.63 15.12 5.93
N SER A 79 -18.40 14.76 4.90
CA SER A 79 -19.36 13.67 4.99
C SER A 79 -18.64 12.33 5.20
N ASN A 80 -19.05 11.61 6.25
CA ASN A 80 -18.70 10.20 6.39
C ASN A 80 -19.40 9.44 5.26
N TRP A 81 -18.62 8.95 4.29
CA TRP A 81 -19.12 8.01 3.30
C TRP A 81 -19.66 6.78 4.04
N LYS A 82 -20.98 6.57 3.96
CA LYS A 82 -21.69 5.42 4.54
C LYS A 82 -21.79 4.28 3.55
#